data_AF-A0A3S9HC42-F1
#
_entry.id   AF-A0A3S9HC42-F1
#
_cell.length_a   1.000
_cell.length_b   1.000
_cell.length_c   1.000
_cell.angle_alpha   90.00
_cell.angle_beta   90.00
_cell.angle_gamma   90.00
#
_symmetry.space_group_name_H-M   'P 1'
#
loop_
_entity.id
_entity.type
_entity.pdbx_description
1 polymer ?
#
loop_
_entity_poly.entity_id
_entity_poly.type
_entity_poly.pdbx_seq_one_letter_code
_entity_poly.pdbx_strand_id
1 'polypeptide(L)'
;MDSHTLVKEIKRLLITNKKRALLFAIVFSLLLFAMQLVPIITTQISLRNSDNEKTSETADSENPAIFEMYIEYENGSVYTNTLLLEEAMKTDANIQAAEEATGVEISDLIEMEEKTNYPKTARDRGVLGASRNEASNIWVFSSRVGTEKENLAVVKFFYELVETDGLDLLNNKETYIISEPRILTDEDLSNPESLVTQNEKVVTFNIKNLVISAGISIVGGIMAAVFLLFLQPFFNKKIKYAFNYNWNEEDIFVMVESENQAGLERAVLLPQSTNKVLLVQEKNEKLDLSSYSEKGLQIIDDITKLNLDKEVDEVVILIQPDVTDRTWYNEQRELLKVYRKPLKVIQVNDGIL
;
A
#
# COMPACT_ATOMS: atom_id res chain seq x y z
N MET A 1 -1.81 20.41 21.85
CA MET A 1 -1.15 19.39 22.71
C MET A 1 0.36 19.50 22.51
N ASP A 2 1.14 19.53 23.60
CA ASP A 2 2.59 19.58 23.52
C ASP A 2 3.20 18.20 23.17
N SER A 3 4.40 18.21 22.60
CA SER A 3 5.10 16.98 22.16
C SER A 3 5.42 16.05 23.33
N HIS A 4 5.69 16.61 24.51
CA HIS A 4 6.01 15.83 25.70
C HIS A 4 4.81 15.03 26.23
N THR A 5 3.61 15.61 26.24
CA THR A 5 2.38 14.86 26.58
C THR A 5 2.11 13.77 25.54
N LEU A 6 2.23 14.08 24.25
CA LEU A 6 2.02 13.09 23.19
C LEU A 6 2.94 11.87 23.37
N VAL A 7 4.23 12.09 23.63
CA VAL A 7 5.21 11.00 23.83
C VAL A 7 4.84 10.15 25.06
N LYS A 8 4.46 10.77 26.18
CA LYS A 8 4.02 10.05 27.38
C LYS A 8 2.77 9.21 27.13
N GLU A 9 1.79 9.76 26.43
CA GLU A 9 0.54 9.07 26.10
C GLU A 9 0.76 7.91 25.10
N ILE A 10 1.65 8.07 24.11
CA ILE A 10 2.04 6.98 23.20
C ILE A 10 2.76 5.87 23.99
N LYS A 11 3.68 6.22 24.89
CA LYS A 11 4.35 5.25 25.77
C LYS A 11 3.32 4.51 26.63
N ARG A 12 2.35 5.22 27.23
CA ARG A 12 1.26 4.60 27.99
C ARG A 12 0.43 3.65 27.12
N LEU A 13 0.02 4.07 25.92
CA LEU A 13 -0.70 3.25 24.95
C LEU A 13 0.00 1.91 24.70
N LEU A 14 1.31 1.94 24.43
CA LEU A 14 2.10 0.74 24.15
C LEU A 14 2.24 -0.16 25.38
N ILE A 15 2.53 0.40 26.56
CA ILE A 15 2.70 -0.38 27.80
C ILE A 15 1.37 -1.04 28.21
N THR A 16 0.27 -0.28 28.22
CA THR A 16 -1.05 -0.78 28.60
C THR A 16 -1.53 -1.86 27.64
N ASN A 17 -1.19 -1.77 26.35
CA ASN A 17 -1.65 -2.70 25.32
C ASN A 17 -0.58 -3.72 24.87
N LYS A 18 0.52 -3.91 25.62
CA LYS A 18 1.66 -4.73 25.17
C LYS A 18 1.29 -6.14 24.68
N LYS A 19 0.32 -6.80 25.34
CA LYS A 19 -0.16 -8.14 24.94
C LYS A 19 -0.92 -8.10 23.61
N ARG A 20 -1.76 -7.07 23.42
CA ARG A 20 -2.50 -6.87 22.16
C ARG A 20 -1.56 -6.45 21.03
N ALA A 21 -0.57 -5.60 21.32
CA ALA A 21 0.46 -5.20 20.38
C ALA A 21 1.23 -6.42 19.87
N LEU A 22 1.66 -7.30 20.78
CA LEU A 22 2.35 -8.55 20.42
C LEU A 22 1.45 -9.46 19.58
N LEU A 23 0.20 -9.66 19.97
CA LEU A 23 -0.75 -10.50 19.23
C LEU A 23 -0.98 -9.97 17.81
N PHE A 24 -1.27 -8.68 17.67
CA PHE A 24 -1.45 -8.04 16.36
C PHE A 24 -0.17 -8.12 15.53
N ALA A 25 1.00 -7.86 16.13
CA ALA A 25 2.27 -7.95 15.40
C ALA A 25 2.47 -9.35 14.82
N ILE A 26 2.21 -10.41 15.59
CA ILE A 26 2.29 -11.80 15.10
C ILE A 26 1.31 -12.03 13.95
N VAL A 27 0.04 -11.65 14.12
CA VAL A 27 -1.01 -11.86 13.10
C VAL A 27 -0.67 -11.13 11.80
N PHE A 28 -0.31 -9.85 11.87
CA PHE A 28 0.04 -9.07 10.67
C PHE A 28 1.34 -9.53 10.03
N SER A 29 2.33 -9.95 10.82
CA SER A 29 3.57 -10.51 10.26
C SER A 29 3.29 -11.79 9.47
N LEU A 30 2.45 -12.69 10.00
CA LEU A 30 2.06 -13.91 9.31
C LEU A 30 1.26 -13.62 8.04
N LEU A 31 0.33 -12.66 8.10
CA LEU A 31 -0.49 -12.28 6.96
C LEU A 31 0.34 -11.65 5.84
N LEU A 32 1.25 -10.72 6.17
CA LEU A 32 2.17 -10.10 5.22
C LEU A 32 3.13 -11.13 4.61
N PHE A 33 3.63 -12.05 5.43
CA PHE A 33 4.49 -13.12 4.95
C PHE A 33 3.74 -14.05 3.99
N ALA A 34 2.53 -14.47 4.34
CA ALA A 34 1.69 -15.29 3.46
C ALA A 34 1.40 -14.59 2.13
N MET A 35 1.11 -13.28 2.15
CA MET A 35 0.89 -12.48 0.94
C MET A 35 2.13 -12.45 0.04
N GLN A 36 3.32 -12.39 0.62
CA GLN A 36 4.59 -12.43 -0.13
C GLN A 36 4.91 -13.82 -0.72
N LEU A 37 4.32 -14.89 -0.18
CA LEU A 37 4.46 -16.24 -0.73
C LEU A 37 3.51 -16.51 -1.92
N VAL A 38 2.44 -15.73 -2.09
CA VAL A 38 1.45 -15.93 -3.16
C VAL A 38 2.10 -16.02 -4.55
N PRO A 39 2.98 -15.08 -4.97
CA PRO A 39 3.59 -15.15 -6.30
C PRO A 39 4.47 -16.39 -6.51
N ILE A 40 5.15 -16.84 -5.45
CA ILE A 40 6.00 -18.03 -5.50
C ILE A 40 5.15 -19.28 -5.73
N ILE A 41 4.05 -19.39 -4.97
CA ILE A 41 3.11 -20.51 -5.06
C ILE A 41 2.44 -20.52 -6.43
N THR A 42 1.95 -19.37 -6.93
CA THR A 42 1.29 -19.30 -8.24
C THR A 42 2.24 -19.62 -9.39
N THR A 43 3.50 -19.17 -9.32
CA THR A 43 4.52 -19.49 -10.33
C THR A 43 4.85 -20.98 -10.33
N GLN A 44 5.04 -21.60 -9.15
CA GLN A 44 5.34 -23.03 -9.07
C GLN A 44 4.16 -23.91 -9.50
N ILE A 45 2.92 -23.52 -9.20
CA ILE A 45 1.72 -24.23 -9.67
C ILE A 45 1.62 -24.13 -11.19
N SER A 46 1.88 -22.95 -11.76
CA SER A 46 1.86 -22.75 -13.22
C SER A 46 2.91 -23.62 -13.91
N LEU A 47 4.15 -23.63 -13.41
CA LEU A 47 5.23 -24.49 -13.91
C LEU A 47 4.89 -25.98 -13.80
N ARG A 48 4.30 -26.42 -12.67
CA ARG A 48 3.92 -27.82 -12.46
C ARG A 48 2.76 -28.26 -13.35
N ASN A 49 1.83 -27.37 -13.65
CA ASN A 49 0.74 -27.65 -14.60
C ASN A 49 1.28 -27.73 -16.03
N SER A 50 2.23 -26.86 -16.41
CA SER A 50 2.94 -26.96 -17.69
C SER A 50 3.75 -28.25 -17.84
N ASP A 51 4.30 -28.81 -16.76
CA ASP A 51 5.02 -30.10 -16.81
C ASP A 51 4.06 -31.31 -16.88
N ASN A 52 2.85 -31.21 -16.34
CA ASN A 52 1.84 -32.27 -16.46
C ASN A 52 1.13 -32.30 -17.82
N GLU A 53 1.12 -31.19 -18.56
CA GLU A 53 0.62 -31.15 -19.95
C GLU A 53 1.65 -31.62 -20.99
N LYS A 54 2.92 -31.84 -20.61
CA LYS A 54 3.95 -32.44 -21.48
C LYS A 54 3.85 -33.97 -21.62
N THR A 55 2.63 -34.51 -21.53
CA THR A 55 2.31 -35.84 -22.04
C THR A 55 1.28 -35.70 -23.15
N SER A 56 1.62 -34.92 -24.17
CA SER A 56 1.02 -35.02 -25.50
C SER A 56 2.15 -34.90 -26.51
N GLU A 57 2.34 -36.02 -27.19
CA GLU A 57 2.99 -36.27 -28.47
C GLU A 57 3.77 -35.10 -29.12
N THR A 58 5.07 -35.33 -29.29
CA THR A 58 5.93 -34.86 -30.39
C THR A 58 5.26 -34.02 -31.48
N ALA A 59 5.52 -32.72 -31.46
CA ALA A 59 5.65 -31.91 -32.67
C ALA A 59 7.04 -31.28 -32.62
N ASP A 60 7.86 -31.48 -33.65
CA ASP A 60 9.12 -30.76 -33.84
C ASP A 60 8.84 -29.27 -33.66
N SER A 61 9.34 -28.65 -32.59
CA SER A 61 9.19 -27.21 -32.41
C SER A 61 10.13 -26.52 -33.37
N GLU A 62 9.64 -26.26 -34.58
CA GLU A 62 10.37 -25.53 -35.60
C GLU A 62 10.74 -24.12 -35.12
N ASN A 63 11.91 -23.65 -35.55
CA ASN A 63 12.47 -22.42 -35.01
C ASN A 63 11.65 -21.19 -35.44
N PRO A 64 11.48 -20.20 -34.54
CA PRO A 64 10.73 -18.99 -34.86
C PRO A 64 11.48 -18.14 -35.89
N ALA A 65 10.73 -17.40 -36.68
CA ALA A 65 11.27 -16.37 -37.56
C ALA A 65 11.23 -15.01 -36.86
N ILE A 66 12.19 -14.13 -37.15
CA ILE A 66 12.23 -12.76 -36.63
C ILE A 66 12.67 -11.74 -37.69
N PHE A 67 12.33 -10.47 -37.45
CA PHE A 67 13.05 -9.31 -38.01
C PHE A 67 13.25 -8.28 -36.90
N GLU A 68 14.26 -7.41 -37.07
CA GLU A 68 14.62 -6.43 -36.05
C GLU A 68 14.55 -5.01 -36.60
N MET A 69 14.07 -4.09 -35.78
CA MET A 69 13.94 -2.69 -36.15
C MET A 69 14.20 -1.75 -34.97
N TYR A 70 14.53 -0.51 -35.25
CA TYR A 70 14.63 0.57 -34.28
C TYR A 70 13.65 1.67 -34.66
N ILE A 71 12.92 2.21 -33.69
CA ILE A 71 11.83 3.17 -33.92
C ILE A 71 12.08 4.41 -33.06
N GLU A 72 12.08 5.58 -33.67
CA GLU A 72 12.18 6.87 -32.98
C GLU A 72 11.16 7.88 -33.49
N TYR A 73 10.81 8.84 -32.63
CA TYR A 73 10.00 9.98 -32.99
C TYR A 73 10.84 11.01 -33.75
N GLU A 74 10.19 11.89 -34.53
CA GLU A 74 10.85 12.99 -35.27
C GLU A 74 11.75 13.90 -34.41
N ASN A 75 11.51 13.95 -33.10
CA ASN A 75 12.33 14.72 -32.14
C ASN A 75 13.58 13.97 -31.65
N GLY A 76 13.87 12.78 -32.19
CA GLY A 76 14.99 11.91 -31.82
C GLY A 76 14.80 11.12 -30.53
N SER A 77 13.58 11.10 -29.96
CA SER A 77 13.28 10.26 -28.80
C SER A 77 12.85 8.85 -29.22
N VAL A 78 13.27 7.84 -28.45
CA VAL A 78 12.99 6.44 -28.75
C VAL A 78 11.51 6.10 -28.48
N TYR A 79 10.89 5.32 -29.37
CA TYR A 79 9.59 4.72 -29.12
C TYR A 79 9.71 3.47 -28.23
N THR A 80 8.96 3.41 -27.14
CA THR A 80 9.14 2.38 -26.09
C THR A 80 7.90 1.57 -25.74
N ASN A 81 6.75 1.84 -26.36
CA ASN A 81 5.47 1.21 -25.96
C ASN A 81 5.26 -0.14 -26.68
N THR A 82 5.67 -1.22 -26.02
CA THR A 82 5.66 -2.58 -26.59
C THR A 82 4.27 -3.12 -26.81
N LEU A 83 3.37 -2.88 -25.86
CA LEU A 83 1.98 -3.31 -25.98
C LEU A 83 1.33 -2.65 -27.20
N LEU A 84 1.47 -1.33 -27.34
CA LEU A 84 0.81 -0.62 -28.43
C LEU A 84 1.33 -1.03 -29.81
N LEU A 85 2.64 -1.32 -29.94
CA LEU A 85 3.18 -1.84 -31.20
C LEU A 85 2.69 -3.26 -31.51
N GLU A 86 2.67 -4.13 -30.50
CA GLU A 86 2.17 -5.50 -30.65
C GLU A 86 0.70 -5.50 -31.09
N GLU A 87 -0.15 -4.68 -30.44
CA GLU A 87 -1.57 -4.51 -30.79
C GLU A 87 -1.76 -3.90 -32.19
N ALA A 88 -0.96 -2.88 -32.55
CA ALA A 88 -1.05 -2.28 -33.87
C ALA A 88 -0.66 -3.24 -34.99
N MET A 89 0.30 -4.13 -34.73
CA MET A 89 0.65 -5.20 -35.68
C MET A 89 -0.44 -6.26 -35.76
N LYS A 90 -1.05 -6.63 -34.63
CA LYS A 90 -2.05 -7.72 -34.53
C LYS A 90 -3.50 -7.29 -34.75
N THR A 91 -3.75 -6.15 -35.40
CA THR A 91 -5.14 -5.78 -35.72
C THR A 91 -5.79 -6.84 -36.62
N ASP A 92 -7.10 -7.06 -36.48
CA ASP A 92 -7.86 -8.03 -37.29
C ASP A 92 -7.59 -7.86 -38.79
N ALA A 93 -7.48 -6.61 -39.26
CA ALA A 93 -7.19 -6.29 -40.65
C ALA A 93 -5.80 -6.78 -41.09
N ASN A 94 -4.77 -6.58 -40.25
CA ASN A 94 -3.41 -7.02 -40.55
C ASN A 94 -3.29 -8.54 -40.47
N ILE A 95 -3.96 -9.18 -39.52
CA ILE A 95 -3.98 -10.64 -39.41
C ILE A 95 -4.63 -11.25 -40.64
N GLN A 96 -5.82 -10.79 -41.04
CA GLN A 96 -6.51 -11.27 -42.24
C GLN A 96 -5.66 -11.07 -43.50
N ALA A 97 -5.04 -9.90 -43.67
CA ALA A 97 -4.15 -9.63 -44.79
C ALA A 97 -2.92 -10.55 -44.80
N ALA A 98 -2.35 -10.86 -43.62
CA ALA A 98 -1.25 -11.80 -43.49
C ALA A 98 -1.68 -13.22 -43.87
N GLU A 99 -2.84 -13.69 -43.41
CA GLU A 99 -3.39 -15.01 -43.76
C GLU A 99 -3.64 -15.13 -45.27
N GLU A 100 -4.24 -14.12 -45.88
CA GLU A 100 -4.50 -14.08 -47.33
C GLU A 100 -3.20 -14.09 -48.16
N ALA A 101 -2.17 -13.35 -47.71
CA ALA A 101 -0.90 -13.25 -48.42
C ALA A 101 -0.03 -14.50 -48.26
N THR A 102 -0.06 -15.14 -47.10
CA THR A 102 0.86 -16.24 -46.75
C THR A 102 0.22 -17.62 -46.86
N GLY A 103 -1.11 -17.71 -46.82
CA GLY A 103 -1.86 -18.96 -46.76
C GLY A 103 -1.75 -19.69 -45.41
N VAL A 104 -1.25 -19.01 -44.37
CA VAL A 104 -1.11 -19.56 -43.01
C VAL A 104 -2.29 -19.11 -42.15
N GLU A 105 -2.92 -20.03 -41.42
CA GLU A 105 -4.00 -19.72 -40.47
C GLU A 105 -3.40 -19.22 -39.15
N ILE A 106 -3.60 -17.94 -38.84
CA ILE A 106 -3.02 -17.22 -37.69
C ILE A 106 -4.10 -16.92 -36.64
N SER A 107 -5.29 -16.52 -37.08
CA SER A 107 -6.40 -16.06 -36.24
C SER A 107 -6.80 -17.11 -35.19
N ASP A 108 -6.94 -18.37 -35.62
CA ASP A 108 -7.30 -19.49 -34.74
C ASP A 108 -6.20 -19.78 -33.71
N LEU A 109 -4.93 -19.61 -34.08
CA LEU A 109 -3.79 -19.79 -33.18
C LEU A 109 -3.75 -18.71 -32.11
N ILE A 110 -4.00 -17.45 -32.47
CA ILE A 110 -4.09 -16.33 -31.51
C ILE A 110 -5.28 -16.55 -30.57
N GLU A 111 -6.45 -16.96 -31.08
CA GLU A 111 -7.63 -17.22 -30.24
C GLU A 111 -7.37 -18.35 -29.22
N MET A 112 -6.64 -19.38 -29.63
CA MET A 112 -6.21 -20.46 -28.72
C MET A 112 -5.18 -19.98 -27.68
N GLU A 113 -4.22 -19.15 -28.08
CA GLU A 113 -3.24 -18.53 -27.16
C GLU A 113 -3.95 -17.72 -26.06
N GLU A 114 -4.95 -16.93 -26.42
CA GLU A 114 -5.74 -16.12 -25.49
C GLU A 114 -6.57 -16.98 -24.53
N LYS A 115 -7.24 -18.02 -25.05
CA LYS A 115 -8.05 -18.95 -24.23
C LYS A 115 -7.20 -19.70 -23.20
N THR A 116 -5.93 -19.97 -23.52
CA THR A 116 -5.02 -20.73 -22.66
C THR A 116 -4.21 -19.86 -21.70
N ASN A 117 -4.33 -18.52 -21.77
CA ASN A 117 -3.47 -17.58 -21.04
C ASN A 117 -1.98 -17.91 -21.20
N TYR A 118 -1.54 -18.10 -22.45
CA TYR A 118 -0.17 -18.49 -22.75
C TYR A 118 0.85 -17.55 -22.05
N PRO A 119 1.83 -18.09 -21.31
CA PRO A 119 2.80 -17.29 -20.60
C PRO A 119 3.82 -16.70 -21.59
N LYS A 120 3.58 -15.45 -22.01
CA LYS A 120 4.52 -14.69 -22.84
C LYS A 120 5.78 -14.36 -22.05
N THR A 121 6.94 -14.62 -22.64
CA THR A 121 8.26 -14.23 -22.13
C THR A 121 8.92 -13.18 -23.01
N ALA A 122 10.11 -12.71 -22.61
CA ALA A 122 10.92 -11.84 -23.45
C ALA A 122 11.35 -12.48 -24.78
N ARG A 123 11.52 -13.80 -24.77
CA ARG A 123 11.99 -14.62 -25.90
C ARG A 123 10.86 -15.30 -26.66
N ASP A 124 9.70 -15.40 -26.03
CA ASP A 124 8.55 -16.11 -26.55
C ASP A 124 7.32 -15.23 -26.40
N ARG A 125 6.97 -14.52 -27.47
CA ARG A 125 5.77 -13.69 -27.50
C ARG A 125 4.52 -14.47 -27.91
N GLY A 126 4.62 -15.80 -27.98
CA GLY A 126 3.58 -16.69 -28.45
C GLY A 126 3.60 -16.83 -29.98
N VAL A 127 2.41 -16.98 -30.56
CA VAL A 127 2.17 -17.19 -31.99
C VAL A 127 2.75 -16.06 -32.83
N LEU A 128 2.52 -14.82 -32.39
CA LEU A 128 3.09 -13.60 -32.96
C LEU A 128 3.41 -12.64 -31.84
N GLY A 129 4.40 -11.77 -32.00
CA GLY A 129 4.51 -10.62 -31.11
C GLY A 129 5.81 -9.84 -31.20
N ALA A 130 5.81 -8.70 -30.51
CA ALA A 130 6.93 -7.78 -30.47
C ALA A 130 7.57 -7.76 -29.08
N SER A 131 8.90 -7.71 -29.03
CA SER A 131 9.67 -7.48 -27.81
C SER A 131 10.70 -6.37 -28.05
N ARG A 132 11.18 -5.74 -26.98
CA ARG A 132 12.13 -4.63 -27.04
C ARG A 132 13.29 -4.84 -26.10
N ASN A 133 14.51 -4.78 -26.62
CA ASN A 133 15.73 -4.78 -25.81
C ASN A 133 15.84 -3.44 -25.07
N GLU A 134 15.80 -3.44 -23.75
CA GLU A 134 15.86 -2.20 -22.96
C GLU A 134 17.22 -1.47 -23.05
N ALA A 135 18.29 -2.20 -23.37
CA ALA A 135 19.64 -1.64 -23.46
C ALA A 135 19.91 -1.00 -24.84
N SER A 136 19.53 -1.68 -25.93
CA SER A 136 19.76 -1.18 -27.29
C SER A 136 18.55 -0.46 -27.90
N ASN A 137 17.36 -0.58 -27.29
CA ASN A 137 16.08 -0.14 -27.83
C ASN A 137 15.68 -0.78 -29.17
N ILE A 138 16.35 -1.86 -29.56
CA ILE A 138 16.00 -2.65 -30.75
C ILE A 138 14.74 -3.46 -30.45
N TRP A 139 13.80 -3.38 -31.37
CA TRP A 139 12.59 -4.16 -31.43
C TRP A 139 12.83 -5.45 -32.20
N VAL A 140 12.24 -6.53 -31.70
CA VAL A 140 12.24 -7.83 -32.36
C VAL A 140 10.79 -8.24 -32.54
N PHE A 141 10.38 -8.44 -33.78
CA PHE A 141 9.09 -9.04 -34.09
C PHE A 141 9.32 -10.51 -34.44
N SER A 142 8.52 -11.41 -33.86
CA SER A 142 8.68 -12.85 -34.00
C SER A 142 7.39 -13.55 -34.40
N SER A 143 7.50 -14.63 -35.17
CA SER A 143 6.39 -15.52 -35.52
C SER A 143 6.72 -16.99 -35.22
N ARG A 144 5.75 -17.68 -34.62
CA ARG A 144 5.71 -19.13 -34.39
C ARG A 144 4.29 -19.64 -34.67
N VAL A 145 3.92 -19.61 -35.93
CA VAL A 145 2.61 -20.00 -36.45
C VAL A 145 2.60 -21.45 -36.97
N GLY A 146 3.77 -22.02 -37.26
CA GLY A 146 3.89 -23.37 -37.79
C GLY A 146 5.34 -23.70 -38.14
N THR A 147 5.54 -24.21 -39.35
CA THR A 147 6.85 -24.55 -39.89
C THR A 147 7.76 -23.32 -40.03
N GLU A 148 9.08 -23.49 -40.10
CA GLU A 148 10.05 -22.43 -40.36
C GLU A 148 9.67 -21.64 -41.62
N LYS A 149 9.20 -22.35 -42.66
CA LYS A 149 8.75 -21.71 -43.90
C LYS A 149 7.53 -20.80 -43.67
N GLU A 150 6.56 -21.26 -42.88
CA GLU A 150 5.35 -20.51 -42.55
C GLU A 150 5.69 -19.33 -41.62
N ASN A 151 6.52 -19.56 -40.60
CA ASN A 151 7.04 -18.53 -39.71
C ASN A 151 7.73 -17.43 -40.51
N LEU A 152 8.61 -17.79 -41.44
CA LEU A 152 9.32 -16.83 -42.28
C LEU A 152 8.38 -16.08 -43.22
N ALA A 153 7.36 -16.74 -43.78
CA ALA A 153 6.38 -16.09 -44.65
C ALA A 153 5.60 -15.01 -43.90
N VAL A 154 5.14 -15.30 -42.68
CA VAL A 154 4.40 -14.34 -41.85
C VAL A 154 5.30 -13.18 -41.41
N VAL A 155 6.54 -13.45 -40.98
CA VAL A 155 7.49 -12.39 -40.61
C VAL A 155 7.84 -11.49 -41.80
N LYS A 156 7.96 -12.05 -43.01
CA LYS A 156 8.16 -11.27 -44.23
C LYS A 156 6.99 -10.35 -44.54
N PHE A 157 5.75 -10.81 -44.36
CA PHE A 157 4.58 -9.96 -44.52
C PHE A 157 4.62 -8.75 -43.58
N PHE A 158 4.88 -8.96 -42.29
CA PHE A 158 4.95 -7.86 -41.32
C PHE A 158 6.16 -6.96 -41.53
N TYR A 159 7.27 -7.50 -42.02
CA TYR A 159 8.41 -6.72 -42.46
C TYR A 159 8.05 -5.77 -43.60
N GLU A 160 7.41 -6.28 -44.65
CA GLU A 160 6.96 -5.48 -45.80
C GLU A 160 5.92 -4.43 -45.38
N LEU A 161 5.04 -4.79 -44.44
CA LEU A 161 4.05 -3.86 -43.87
C LEU A 161 4.72 -2.67 -43.15
N VAL A 162 5.83 -2.92 -42.45
CA VAL A 162 6.64 -1.85 -41.83
C VAL A 162 7.40 -1.05 -42.87
N GLU A 163 8.02 -1.71 -43.85
CA GLU A 163 8.86 -1.09 -44.89
C GLU A 163 8.06 -0.18 -45.84
N THR A 164 6.78 -0.51 -46.07
CA THR A 164 5.88 0.22 -46.98
C THR A 164 5.01 1.26 -46.28
N ASP A 165 5.33 1.61 -45.03
CA ASP A 165 4.55 2.54 -44.19
C ASP A 165 3.07 2.12 -44.04
N GLY A 166 2.80 0.82 -44.02
CA GLY A 166 1.46 0.25 -43.91
C GLY A 166 0.89 0.26 -42.49
N LEU A 167 1.68 0.63 -41.48
CA LEU A 167 1.26 0.73 -40.09
C LEU A 167 1.01 2.19 -39.69
N ASP A 168 -0.27 2.56 -39.50
CA ASP A 168 -0.67 3.91 -39.09
C ASP A 168 0.05 4.41 -37.83
N LEU A 169 0.36 3.51 -36.90
CA LEU A 169 1.09 3.81 -35.67
C LEU A 169 2.48 4.41 -35.95
N LEU A 170 3.10 4.08 -37.08
CA LEU A 170 4.46 4.44 -37.44
C LEU A 170 4.54 5.70 -38.32
N ASN A 171 3.41 6.22 -38.84
CA ASN A 171 3.37 7.36 -39.78
C ASN A 171 4.06 8.65 -39.29
N ASN A 172 4.24 8.82 -37.98
CA ASN A 172 4.93 9.98 -37.38
C ASN A 172 6.23 9.59 -36.66
N LYS A 173 6.86 8.51 -37.11
CA LYS A 173 8.09 7.95 -36.55
C LYS A 173 9.04 7.58 -37.67
N GLU A 174 10.32 7.62 -37.37
CA GLU A 174 11.35 7.06 -38.23
C GLU A 174 11.60 5.61 -37.81
N THR A 175 11.49 4.69 -38.76
CA THR A 175 11.73 3.26 -38.54
C THR A 175 12.96 2.82 -39.32
N TYR A 176 13.90 2.21 -38.61
CA TYR A 176 15.16 1.73 -39.14
C TYR A 176 15.20 0.21 -39.05
N ILE A 177 15.21 -0.48 -40.18
CA ILE A 177 15.40 -1.93 -40.22
C ILE A 177 16.84 -2.26 -39.84
N ILE A 178 17.01 -3.12 -38.84
CA ILE A 178 18.31 -3.58 -38.36
C ILE A 178 18.67 -4.93 -38.98
N SER A 179 17.70 -5.83 -39.12
CA SER A 179 17.90 -7.12 -39.79
C SER A 179 16.67 -7.56 -40.57
N GLU A 180 16.94 -8.18 -41.73
CA GLU A 180 15.93 -8.79 -42.59
C GLU A 180 15.31 -10.04 -41.94
N PRO A 181 14.10 -10.45 -42.37
CA PRO A 181 13.44 -11.66 -41.90
C PRO A 181 14.33 -12.91 -41.99
N ARG A 182 14.58 -13.55 -40.84
CA ARG A 182 15.40 -14.77 -40.73
C ARG A 182 14.84 -15.76 -39.72
N ILE A 183 15.16 -17.04 -39.91
CA ILE A 183 14.92 -18.08 -38.89
C ILE A 183 15.98 -17.96 -37.81
N LEU A 184 15.57 -18.04 -36.55
CA LEU A 184 16.50 -18.16 -35.43
C LEU A 184 17.15 -19.54 -35.43
N THR A 185 18.46 -19.59 -35.24
CA THR A 185 19.17 -20.85 -35.10
C THR A 185 19.08 -21.37 -33.66
N ASP A 186 19.34 -22.67 -33.46
CA ASP A 186 19.42 -23.25 -32.11
C ASP A 186 20.50 -22.54 -31.24
N GLU A 187 21.55 -22.01 -31.88
CA GLU A 187 22.58 -21.19 -31.23
C GLU A 187 22.03 -19.84 -30.75
N ASP A 188 21.22 -19.17 -31.58
CA ASP A 188 20.52 -17.92 -31.19
C ASP A 188 19.56 -18.17 -30.02
N LEU A 189 18.82 -19.29 -30.05
CA LEU A 189 17.87 -19.64 -28.99
C LEU A 189 18.58 -19.99 -27.67
N SER A 190 19.78 -20.55 -27.74
CA SER A 190 20.57 -20.94 -26.56
C SER A 190 21.46 -19.83 -26.01
N ASN A 191 21.70 -18.74 -26.75
CA ASN A 191 22.52 -17.63 -26.29
C ASN A 191 21.69 -16.53 -25.58
N PRO A 192 21.89 -16.33 -24.26
CA PRO A 192 21.11 -15.36 -23.48
C PRO A 192 21.36 -13.89 -23.82
N GLU A 193 22.45 -13.57 -24.53
CA GLU A 193 22.80 -12.20 -24.94
C GLU A 193 22.28 -11.85 -26.35
N SER A 194 21.87 -12.85 -27.15
CA SER A 194 21.49 -12.66 -28.55
C SER A 194 20.04 -12.23 -28.77
N LEU A 195 19.20 -12.30 -27.72
CA LEU A 195 17.78 -11.96 -27.78
C LEU A 195 17.36 -11.10 -26.60
N VAL A 196 16.34 -10.28 -26.85
CA VAL A 196 15.70 -9.35 -25.91
C VAL A 196 15.50 -10.02 -24.55
N THR A 197 16.18 -9.52 -23.52
CA THR A 197 15.89 -9.83 -22.12
C THR A 197 15.01 -8.71 -21.58
N GLN A 198 13.68 -8.88 -21.63
CA GLN A 198 12.83 -8.21 -20.64
C GLN A 198 13.17 -8.88 -19.31
N ASN A 199 13.42 -8.07 -18.29
CA ASN A 199 13.72 -8.52 -16.94
C ASN A 199 12.50 -9.22 -16.33
N GLU A 200 12.18 -10.42 -16.79
CA GLU A 200 11.37 -11.35 -16.06
C GLU A 200 12.19 -11.76 -14.85
N LYS A 201 11.91 -11.11 -13.72
CA LYS A 201 12.24 -11.70 -12.43
C LYS A 201 11.41 -12.96 -12.31
N VAL A 202 11.90 -14.06 -12.89
CA VAL A 202 11.51 -15.40 -12.48
C VAL A 202 11.84 -15.43 -10.99
N VAL A 203 10.81 -15.30 -10.15
CA VAL A 203 10.96 -15.35 -8.69
C VAL A 203 11.28 -16.79 -8.33
N THR A 204 12.52 -17.17 -8.57
CA THR A 204 13.06 -18.46 -8.18
C THR A 204 13.11 -18.49 -6.66
N PHE A 205 12.72 -19.64 -6.09
CA PHE A 205 12.74 -19.87 -4.65
C PHE A 205 14.18 -19.74 -4.14
N ASN A 206 14.48 -18.60 -3.50
CA ASN A 206 15.78 -18.33 -2.92
C ASN A 206 15.60 -18.14 -1.41
N ILE A 207 16.27 -18.99 -0.62
CA ILE A 207 16.25 -18.94 0.86
C ILE A 207 16.64 -17.53 1.36
N LYS A 208 17.58 -16.86 0.69
CA LYS A 208 17.98 -15.48 1.03
C LYS A 208 16.80 -14.52 0.89
N ASN A 209 16.01 -14.64 -0.18
CA ASN A 209 14.83 -13.79 -0.40
C ASN A 209 13.73 -14.10 0.62
N LEU A 210 13.57 -15.36 1.03
CA LEU A 210 12.62 -15.76 2.07
C LEU A 210 12.99 -15.18 3.44
N VAL A 211 14.27 -15.18 3.81
CA VAL A 211 14.74 -14.56 5.06
C VAL A 211 14.52 -13.05 5.05
N ILE A 212 14.81 -12.38 3.92
CA ILE A 212 14.55 -10.94 3.76
C ILE A 212 13.05 -10.63 3.86
N SER A 213 12.22 -11.42 3.16
CA SER A 213 10.76 -11.34 3.19
C SER A 213 10.20 -11.51 4.60
N ALA A 214 10.70 -12.50 5.36
CA ALA A 214 10.33 -12.71 6.75
C ALA A 214 10.71 -11.49 7.63
N GLY A 215 11.91 -10.93 7.45
CA GLY A 215 12.35 -9.73 8.15
C GLY A 215 11.45 -8.52 7.86
N ILE A 216 11.12 -8.26 6.59
CA ILE A 216 10.21 -7.19 6.17
C ILE A 216 8.82 -7.40 6.78
N SER A 217 8.32 -8.64 6.76
CA SER A 217 7.00 -8.98 7.28
C SER A 217 6.90 -8.74 8.79
N ILE A 218 7.94 -9.06 9.56
CA ILE A 218 8.01 -8.80 11.00
C ILE A 218 7.96 -7.30 11.29
N VAL A 219 8.82 -6.51 10.61
CA VAL A 219 8.86 -5.05 10.79
C VAL A 219 7.52 -4.42 10.39
N GLY A 220 6.98 -4.80 9.24
CA GLY A 220 5.68 -4.34 8.75
C GLY A 220 4.54 -4.72 9.70
N GLY A 221 4.56 -5.94 10.25
CA GLY A 221 3.57 -6.40 11.22
C GLY A 221 3.60 -5.61 12.53
N ILE A 222 4.80 -5.29 13.04
CA ILE A 222 4.95 -4.42 14.22
C ILE A 222 4.40 -3.02 13.94
N MET A 223 4.74 -2.42 12.80
CA MET A 223 4.24 -1.09 12.42
C MET A 223 2.71 -1.08 12.29
N ALA A 224 2.12 -2.07 11.62
CA ALA A 224 0.67 -2.21 11.48
C ALA A 224 -0.03 -2.38 12.84
N ALA A 225 0.55 -3.17 13.74
CA ALA A 225 0.03 -3.36 15.08
C ALA A 225 0.02 -2.06 15.91
N VAL A 226 1.12 -1.30 15.89
CA VAL A 226 1.20 0.00 16.56
C VAL A 226 0.20 0.98 15.97
N PHE A 227 0.09 1.04 14.65
CA PHE A 227 -0.84 1.92 13.96
C PHE A 227 -2.31 1.62 14.32
N LEU A 228 -2.70 0.35 14.32
CA LEU A 228 -4.07 -0.04 14.70
C LEU A 228 -4.38 0.22 16.17
N LEU A 229 -3.42 -0.01 17.06
CA LEU A 229 -3.58 0.36 18.48
C LEU A 229 -3.71 1.86 18.67
N PHE A 230 -3.02 2.66 17.86
CA PHE A 230 -3.15 4.11 17.89
C PHE A 230 -4.51 4.59 17.38
N LEU A 231 -5.07 3.95 16.35
CA LEU A 231 -6.39 4.28 15.80
C LEU A 231 -7.55 3.84 16.70
N GLN A 232 -7.44 2.68 17.35
CA GLN A 232 -8.54 2.10 18.13
C GLN A 232 -9.18 3.09 19.13
N PRO A 233 -8.42 3.88 19.93
CA PRO A 233 -8.98 4.82 20.88
C PRO A 233 -9.87 5.91 20.27
N PHE A 234 -9.69 6.29 19.00
CA PHE A 234 -10.53 7.32 18.36
C PHE A 234 -11.99 6.89 18.17
N PHE A 235 -12.25 5.58 18.16
CA PHE A 235 -13.59 5.00 18.02
C PHE A 235 -14.30 4.80 19.38
N ASN A 236 -13.61 4.98 20.50
CA ASN A 236 -14.22 4.87 21.81
C ASN A 236 -15.03 6.13 22.16
N LYS A 237 -16.17 5.94 22.82
CA LYS A 237 -16.98 7.06 23.37
C LYS A 237 -16.31 7.70 24.58
N LYS A 238 -15.63 6.87 25.38
CA LYS A 238 -14.90 7.26 26.59
C LYS A 238 -13.50 7.76 26.24
N ILE A 239 -13.05 8.80 26.92
CA ILE A 239 -11.69 9.32 26.82
C ILE A 239 -10.74 8.28 27.41
N LYS A 240 -9.75 7.83 26.64
CA LYS A 240 -8.74 6.86 27.12
C LYS A 240 -7.34 7.44 27.17
N TYR A 241 -6.99 8.27 26.20
CA TYR A 241 -5.70 8.96 26.12
C TYR A 241 -5.92 10.45 25.86
N ALA A 242 -4.92 11.26 26.20
CA ALA A 242 -5.02 12.71 26.04
C ALA A 242 -5.20 13.12 24.56
N PHE A 243 -4.61 12.36 23.62
CA PHE A 243 -4.80 12.59 22.19
C PHE A 243 -6.21 12.28 21.66
N ASN A 244 -7.13 11.77 22.49
CA ASN A 244 -8.51 11.45 22.08
C ASN A 244 -9.51 12.60 22.23
N TYR A 245 -9.09 13.74 22.76
CA TYR A 245 -9.91 14.94 22.88
C TYR A 245 -9.08 16.19 22.59
N ASN A 246 -9.74 17.29 22.28
CA ASN A 246 -9.08 18.53 21.90
C ASN A 246 -9.03 19.51 23.07
N TRP A 247 -7.85 20.07 23.37
CA TRP A 247 -7.69 21.21 24.26
C TRP A 247 -6.94 22.35 23.56
N ASN A 248 -7.12 23.59 24.05
CA ASN A 248 -6.59 24.80 23.44
C ASN A 248 -5.15 24.97 23.89
N GLU A 249 -4.34 25.64 23.09
CA GLU A 249 -2.94 25.92 23.46
C GLU A 249 -2.82 26.82 24.70
N GLU A 250 -3.85 27.62 24.97
CA GLU A 250 -3.95 28.48 26.16
C GLU A 250 -4.35 27.70 27.43
N ASP A 251 -4.91 26.50 27.30
CA ASP A 251 -5.36 25.70 28.45
C ASP A 251 -4.17 25.13 29.23
N ILE A 252 -4.30 25.09 30.56
CA ILE A 252 -3.33 24.46 31.44
C ILE A 252 -3.64 22.96 31.51
N PHE A 253 -2.81 22.14 30.89
CA PHE A 253 -2.94 20.68 30.93
C PHE A 253 -2.00 20.05 31.97
N VAL A 254 -2.55 19.24 32.88
CA VAL A 254 -1.77 18.54 33.91
C VAL A 254 -2.14 17.05 33.92
N MET A 255 -1.14 16.18 33.86
CA MET A 255 -1.32 14.75 34.09
C MET A 255 -0.88 14.38 35.50
N VAL A 256 -1.74 13.65 36.22
CA VAL A 256 -1.47 13.17 37.57
C VAL A 256 -1.73 11.66 37.62
N GLU A 257 -0.90 10.93 38.35
CA GLU A 257 -1.14 9.50 38.62
C GLU A 257 -2.22 9.35 39.70
N SER A 258 -3.15 8.41 39.53
CA SER A 258 -4.26 8.21 40.48
C SER A 258 -3.80 7.83 41.91
N GLU A 259 -2.60 7.25 42.04
CA GLU A 259 -1.98 6.92 43.32
C GLU A 259 -1.39 8.15 44.03
N ASN A 260 -1.11 9.24 43.30
CA ASN A 260 -0.51 10.46 43.84
C ASN A 260 -1.58 11.48 44.29
N GLN A 261 -2.32 11.14 45.34
CA GLN A 261 -3.38 11.99 45.89
C GLN A 261 -2.90 13.40 46.26
N ALA A 262 -1.71 13.52 46.86
CA ALA A 262 -1.13 14.83 47.19
C ALA A 262 -0.80 15.67 45.93
N GLY A 263 -0.36 15.02 44.85
CA GLY A 263 -0.14 15.66 43.56
C GLY A 263 -1.43 16.12 42.90
N LEU A 264 -2.49 15.29 42.96
CA LEU A 264 -3.81 15.63 42.46
C LEU A 264 -4.38 16.82 43.22
N GLU A 265 -4.26 16.79 44.54
CA GLU A 265 -4.74 17.85 45.40
C GLU A 265 -4.08 19.18 45.06
N ARG A 266 -2.75 19.17 44.89
CA ARG A 266 -1.99 20.36 44.46
C ARG A 266 -2.40 20.84 43.08
N ALA A 267 -2.61 19.92 42.12
CA ALA A 267 -2.99 20.27 40.75
C ALA A 267 -4.37 20.96 40.71
N VAL A 268 -5.32 20.48 41.51
CA VAL A 268 -6.67 21.07 41.63
C VAL A 268 -6.60 22.41 42.39
N LEU A 269 -5.93 22.45 43.53
CA LEU A 269 -5.98 23.60 44.45
C LEU A 269 -5.05 24.75 44.08
N LEU A 270 -3.98 24.57 43.29
CA LEU A 270 -3.10 25.68 42.88
C LEU A 270 -3.67 26.48 41.70
N PRO A 271 -3.71 27.82 41.70
CA PRO A 271 -3.36 28.71 42.81
C PRO A 271 -4.43 28.69 43.92
N GLN A 272 -4.03 28.80 45.19
CA GLN A 272 -4.94 28.59 46.34
C GLN A 272 -5.96 29.72 46.58
N SER A 273 -5.78 30.89 45.96
CA SER A 273 -6.54 32.10 46.28
C SER A 273 -7.63 32.46 45.27
N THR A 274 -8.02 31.54 44.37
CA THR A 274 -9.02 31.78 43.33
C THR A 274 -10.33 31.07 43.64
N ASN A 275 -11.46 31.67 43.26
CA ASN A 275 -12.76 30.98 43.32
C ASN A 275 -12.83 29.94 42.20
N LYS A 276 -12.82 28.66 42.57
CA LYS A 276 -12.68 27.55 41.63
C LYS A 276 -13.92 26.69 41.55
N VAL A 277 -14.15 26.19 40.34
CA VAL A 277 -15.18 25.18 40.07
C VAL A 277 -14.49 23.95 39.49
N LEU A 278 -14.80 22.80 40.06
CA LEU A 278 -14.32 21.50 39.59
C LEU A 278 -15.45 20.79 38.83
N LEU A 279 -15.25 20.58 37.53
CA LEU A 279 -16.14 19.82 36.66
C LEU A 279 -15.73 18.34 36.63
N VAL A 280 -16.65 17.47 37.04
CA VAL A 280 -16.46 16.01 37.03
C VAL A 280 -17.76 15.30 36.63
N GLN A 281 -17.76 14.58 35.51
CA GLN A 281 -18.96 13.87 35.01
C GLN A 281 -19.47 12.81 36.00
N GLU A 282 -18.60 11.87 36.38
CA GLU A 282 -18.92 10.75 37.26
C GLU A 282 -17.84 10.63 38.34
N LYS A 283 -18.28 10.42 39.59
CA LYS A 283 -17.38 10.14 40.71
C LYS A 283 -16.93 8.69 40.61
N ASN A 284 -15.65 8.47 40.34
CA ASN A 284 -15.05 7.14 40.45
C ASN A 284 -14.78 6.84 41.92
N GLU A 285 -15.10 5.63 42.37
CA GLU A 285 -14.88 5.18 43.76
C GLU A 285 -13.41 5.29 44.20
N LYS A 286 -12.47 5.29 43.25
CA LYS A 286 -11.03 5.45 43.53
C LYS A 286 -10.59 6.88 43.81
N LEU A 287 -11.41 7.88 43.50
CA LEU A 287 -11.10 9.30 43.63
C LEU A 287 -11.93 9.91 44.76
N ASP A 288 -11.30 10.08 45.92
CA ASP A 288 -11.95 10.74 47.04
C ASP A 288 -12.00 12.26 46.83
N LEU A 289 -13.14 12.71 46.29
CA LEU A 289 -13.41 14.12 46.07
C LEU A 289 -14.01 14.83 47.30
N SER A 290 -14.28 14.12 48.40
CA SER A 290 -14.94 14.68 49.59
C SER A 290 -14.10 15.75 50.27
N SER A 291 -12.79 15.52 50.38
CA SER A 291 -11.81 16.44 50.95
C SER A 291 -11.75 17.81 50.26
N TYR A 292 -12.13 17.90 48.98
CA TYR A 292 -12.16 19.15 48.23
C TYR A 292 -13.42 19.97 48.52
N SER A 293 -14.55 19.29 48.74
CA SER A 293 -15.80 19.95 49.12
C SER A 293 -15.66 20.62 50.49
N GLU A 294 -14.97 19.97 51.44
CA GLU A 294 -14.67 20.53 52.77
C GLU A 294 -13.79 21.79 52.70
N LYS A 295 -12.97 21.92 51.64
CA LYS A 295 -12.12 23.09 51.38
C LYS A 295 -12.84 24.20 50.62
N GLY A 296 -14.16 24.09 50.45
CA GLY A 296 -15.00 25.11 49.81
C GLY A 296 -14.97 25.09 48.28
N LEU A 297 -14.43 24.03 47.67
CA LEU A 297 -14.43 23.87 46.21
C LEU A 297 -15.83 23.46 45.73
N GLN A 298 -16.40 24.20 44.78
CA GLN A 298 -17.67 23.82 44.16
C GLN A 298 -17.42 22.70 43.14
N ILE A 299 -17.95 21.51 43.43
CA ILE A 299 -17.88 20.34 42.53
C ILE A 299 -19.23 20.17 41.83
N ILE A 300 -19.23 20.25 40.51
CA ILE A 300 -20.42 20.05 39.68
C ILE A 300 -20.08 19.12 38.50
N ASP A 301 -21.10 18.50 37.93
CA ASP A 301 -21.03 17.60 36.77
C ASP A 301 -21.39 18.30 35.47
N ASP A 302 -21.98 19.50 35.53
CA ASP A 302 -22.36 20.30 34.38
C ASP A 302 -22.21 21.79 34.72
N ILE A 303 -21.56 22.55 33.84
CA ILE A 303 -21.32 23.99 34.02
C ILE A 303 -22.60 24.81 34.08
N THR A 304 -23.71 24.33 33.51
CA THR A 304 -25.03 24.98 33.60
C THR A 304 -25.58 25.02 35.04
N LYS A 305 -25.06 24.19 35.95
CA LYS A 305 -25.41 24.18 37.37
C LYS A 305 -24.59 25.17 38.20
N LEU A 306 -23.72 25.96 37.56
CA LEU A 306 -22.91 26.95 38.23
C LEU A 306 -23.79 28.02 38.88
N ASN A 307 -23.45 28.40 40.12
CA ASN A 307 -24.13 29.51 40.78
C ASN A 307 -23.57 30.83 40.22
N LEU A 308 -24.42 31.59 39.53
CA LEU A 308 -24.07 32.87 38.90
C LEU A 308 -23.84 34.00 39.91
N ASP A 309 -24.20 33.81 41.20
CA ASP A 309 -24.08 34.83 42.24
C ASP A 309 -22.61 35.08 42.68
N LYS A 310 -21.68 34.21 42.27
CA LYS A 310 -20.25 34.34 42.57
C LYS A 310 -19.44 34.35 41.29
N GLU A 311 -18.54 35.32 41.15
CA GLU A 311 -17.57 35.33 40.07
C GLU A 311 -16.63 34.12 40.23
N VAL A 312 -16.57 33.28 39.20
CA VAL A 312 -15.58 32.21 39.12
C VAL A 312 -14.30 32.80 38.55
N ASP A 313 -13.16 32.33 39.05
CA ASP A 313 -11.85 32.71 38.56
C ASP A 313 -11.27 31.64 37.64
N GLU A 314 -11.43 30.37 38.01
CA GLU A 314 -10.83 29.24 37.32
C GLU A 314 -11.79 28.05 37.27
N VAL A 315 -11.91 27.45 36.09
CA VAL A 315 -12.64 26.19 35.89
C VAL A 315 -11.64 25.08 35.69
N VAL A 316 -11.73 24.05 36.53
CA VAL A 316 -10.91 22.85 36.49
C VAL A 316 -11.75 21.70 35.98
N ILE A 317 -11.36 21.08 34.86
CA ILE A 317 -12.02 19.89 34.32
C ILE A 317 -11.20 18.66 34.69
N LEU A 318 -11.83 17.72 35.40
CA LEU A 318 -11.21 16.45 35.75
C LEU A 318 -11.56 15.38 34.70
N ILE A 319 -10.55 14.81 34.06
CA ILE A 319 -10.68 13.75 33.09
C ILE A 319 -10.15 12.45 33.67
N GLN A 320 -10.96 11.40 33.57
CA GLN A 320 -10.66 10.07 34.06
C GLN A 320 -10.68 9.09 32.88
N PRO A 321 -9.54 8.47 32.53
CA PRO A 321 -9.46 7.49 31.46
C PRO A 321 -10.47 6.35 31.63
N ASP A 322 -11.10 5.95 30.53
CA ASP A 322 -12.16 4.95 30.45
C ASP A 322 -13.46 5.28 31.21
N VAL A 323 -13.54 6.43 31.91
CA VAL A 323 -14.70 6.86 32.70
C VAL A 323 -15.38 8.08 32.09
N THR A 324 -14.62 9.13 31.78
CA THR A 324 -15.16 10.38 31.22
C THR A 324 -15.56 10.20 29.76
N ASP A 325 -16.78 10.61 29.40
CA ASP A 325 -17.26 10.63 28.02
C ASP A 325 -16.65 11.79 27.23
N ARG A 326 -16.24 11.50 25.99
CA ARG A 326 -15.72 12.50 25.06
C ARG A 326 -16.79 13.53 24.67
N THR A 327 -18.04 13.10 24.54
CA THR A 327 -19.16 13.99 24.23
C THR A 327 -19.41 14.96 25.36
N TRP A 328 -19.46 14.47 26.60
CA TRP A 328 -19.60 15.32 27.78
C TRP A 328 -18.47 16.34 27.87
N TYR A 329 -17.20 15.92 27.73
CA TYR A 329 -16.06 16.83 27.77
C TYR A 329 -16.20 17.94 26.71
N ASN A 330 -16.54 17.57 25.47
CA ASN A 330 -16.72 18.52 24.38
C ASN A 330 -17.88 19.49 24.65
N GLU A 331 -19.01 19.01 25.19
CA GLU A 331 -20.16 19.85 25.55
C GLU A 331 -19.80 20.87 26.64
N GLN A 332 -19.16 20.43 27.73
CA GLN A 332 -18.71 21.34 28.80
C GLN A 332 -17.74 22.39 28.25
N ARG A 333 -16.84 21.97 27.36
CA ARG A 333 -15.87 22.86 26.73
C ARG A 333 -16.51 23.89 25.82
N GLU A 334 -17.49 23.50 25.00
CA GLU A 334 -18.22 24.43 24.14
C GLU A 334 -18.96 25.48 24.97
N LEU A 335 -19.61 25.08 26.07
CA LEU A 335 -20.28 26.01 26.98
C LEU A 335 -19.29 26.96 27.66
N LEU A 336 -18.11 26.47 28.01
CA LEU A 336 -17.05 27.27 28.64
C LEU A 336 -16.36 28.28 27.70
N LYS A 337 -16.57 28.21 26.38
CA LYS A 337 -16.05 29.25 25.47
C LYS A 337 -16.61 30.64 25.79
N VAL A 338 -17.81 30.71 26.36
CA VAL A 338 -18.45 31.97 26.78
C VAL A 338 -17.70 32.62 27.94
N TYR A 339 -17.00 31.82 28.76
CA TYR A 339 -16.31 32.26 29.97
C TYR A 339 -14.98 32.96 29.69
N ARG A 340 -14.40 32.83 28.48
CA ARG A 340 -13.21 33.56 27.97
C ARG A 340 -11.96 33.54 28.86
N LYS A 341 -11.84 32.61 29.81
CA LYS A 341 -10.63 32.39 30.62
C LYS A 341 -10.01 31.02 30.25
N PRO A 342 -8.68 30.86 30.35
CA PRO A 342 -8.02 29.56 30.19
C PRO A 342 -8.60 28.50 31.12
N LEU A 343 -8.77 27.29 30.60
CA LEU A 343 -9.25 26.16 31.40
C LEU A 343 -8.08 25.39 31.96
N LYS A 344 -8.22 24.84 33.17
CA LYS A 344 -7.30 23.82 33.67
C LYS A 344 -7.89 22.44 33.43
N VAL A 345 -7.20 21.62 32.66
CA VAL A 345 -7.60 20.23 32.40
C VAL A 345 -6.64 19.31 33.13
N ILE A 346 -7.18 18.52 34.07
CA ILE A 346 -6.41 17.56 34.85
C ILE A 346 -6.82 16.15 34.42
N GLN A 347 -5.90 15.39 33.84
CA GLN A 347 -6.13 13.99 33.51
C GLN A 347 -5.52 13.09 34.59
N VAL A 348 -6.35 12.28 35.25
CA VAL A 348 -5.93 11.37 36.32
C VAL A 348 -5.73 9.97 35.74
N ASN A 349 -4.49 9.52 35.62
CA ASN A 349 -4.16 8.26 34.95
C ASN A 349 -3.94 7.12 35.95
N ASP A 350 -4.54 5.97 35.66
CA ASP A 350 -4.22 4.71 36.33
C ASP A 350 -2.91 4.14 35.75
N GLY A 351 -1.79 4.24 36.49
CA GLY A 351 -0.49 3.63 36.17
C GLY A 351 0.66 4.58 35.78
N ILE A 352 1.82 3.97 35.48
CA ILE A 352 3.14 4.62 35.30
C ILE A 352 3.16 5.64 34.14
N LEU A 353 3.57 6.88 34.41
CA LEU A 353 3.90 7.92 33.40
C LEU A 353 5.26 7.71 32.69
#